data_AF-A0A2G7G4V9-F1
#
_entry.id   AF-A0A2G7G4V9-F1
#
_cell.length_a   1.000
_cell.length_b   1.000
_cell.length_c   1.000
_cell.angle_alpha   90.00
_cell.angle_beta   90.00
_cell.angle_gamma   90.00
#
_symmetry.space_group_name_H-M   'P 1'
#
loop_
_entity.id
_entity.type
_entity.pdbx_description
1 polymer ?
#
loop_
_entity_poly.entity_id
_entity_poly.type
_entity_poly.pdbx_seq_one_letter_code
_entity_poly.pdbx_strand_id
1 'polypeptide(L)'
;MPWSSTSEYPHPLANLKYSGNNASFANAVSYGVVEWMTWQGLGDVINDWRETIDLERVPLTEGPSLVQTLKVPFTYCWSPALVPKPKDWPSYIDVCGFFFRELPIYTPSSELDAFLRDGPPPVYIGFGSIVIDDPPRLTSILEEAVRAVGVRAIISRGWSKLGGSSSKDILYIGDCPHEWLFQNVSAVVHHGGAGTTACGLRFGKPTAIVPFFGDQPFWGKMIAASGAGPEPIPQKSLTAENLAEAIQYCLTPQAKEAAKDISNKMQYEAGVKAAVESFHRNLPMDRMRCQVIPDQPASWIYKKSAKPIFLSKLAAQILLDHLRIESKNLQSHEIRPIIITNRRYDPITSTTSATIGYGTDMLRATSDMFVKPYQELKSRSNTTTPAATNTEDPLSKVDSQTTTASAKNKVDWDATGAAIGAGAAGFGKFMKHVYKGVIVDIPLAATEGLRAVPRLYGEEVEDYAVRDWKSGAIAGGKNFTQGMREGFTDIFTQTHKGAKEEGAVGMAKGFLKGTLSISTKVPSAALGLVAYPAHGITKSLHMVIRSKTRKQIVQARLREGQYVARKVPKPEIDHALVMQTFDALRNADTS
;
A
#
# COMPACT_ATOMS: atom_id res chain seq x y z
N MET A 1 -13.38 0.75 -12.71
CA MET A 1 -12.32 0.06 -13.48
C MET A 1 -11.33 -0.61 -12.53
N PRO A 2 -10.69 -1.73 -12.91
CA PRO A 2 -9.68 -2.39 -12.09
C PRO A 2 -8.40 -1.57 -11.98
N TRP A 3 -7.86 -1.48 -10.77
CA TRP A 3 -6.60 -0.79 -10.44
C TRP A 3 -5.57 -1.75 -9.79
N SER A 4 -6.03 -2.92 -9.37
CA SER A 4 -5.21 -3.95 -8.75
C SER A 4 -4.74 -4.93 -9.82
N SER A 5 -3.43 -5.20 -9.83
CA SER A 5 -2.82 -6.10 -10.80
C SER A 5 -3.52 -7.45 -10.85
N THR A 6 -3.80 -7.90 -12.06
CA THR A 6 -4.32 -9.22 -12.38
C THR A 6 -3.82 -9.66 -13.74
N SER A 7 -3.77 -10.96 -13.92
CA SER A 7 -3.44 -11.63 -15.15
C SER A 7 -4.63 -11.78 -16.11
N GLU A 8 -5.87 -11.56 -15.65
CA GLU A 8 -7.08 -11.81 -16.45
C GLU A 8 -7.34 -10.73 -17.52
N TYR A 9 -7.06 -9.47 -17.22
CA TYR A 9 -7.24 -8.35 -18.15
C TYR A 9 -6.23 -7.23 -17.89
N PRO A 10 -5.85 -6.45 -18.93
CA PRO A 10 -4.87 -5.39 -18.79
C PRO A 10 -5.45 -4.19 -18.00
N HIS A 11 -4.55 -3.37 -17.47
CA HIS A 11 -4.92 -2.11 -16.85
C HIS A 11 -5.70 -1.25 -17.87
N PRO A 12 -6.90 -0.72 -17.54
CA PRO A 12 -7.77 -0.05 -18.50
C PRO A 12 -7.14 1.17 -19.21
N LEU A 13 -6.24 1.88 -18.53
CA LEU A 13 -5.48 3.00 -19.09
C LEU A 13 -4.25 2.58 -19.90
N ALA A 14 -3.82 1.33 -19.78
CA ALA A 14 -2.71 0.82 -20.54
C ALA A 14 -3.24 0.40 -21.91
N ASN A 15 -3.21 1.34 -22.86
CA ASN A 15 -3.68 1.13 -24.24
C ASN A 15 -2.71 0.24 -25.04
N LEU A 16 -2.45 -0.96 -24.52
CA LEU A 16 -1.46 -1.90 -25.02
C LEU A 16 -2.16 -2.93 -25.90
N LYS A 17 -1.74 -3.01 -27.17
CA LYS A 17 -2.15 -4.06 -28.10
C LYS A 17 -1.10 -5.17 -28.05
N TYR A 18 -1.40 -6.24 -27.33
CA TYR A 18 -0.54 -7.42 -27.28
C TYR A 18 -1.14 -8.56 -28.12
N SER A 19 -0.30 -9.24 -28.90
CA SER A 19 -0.64 -10.45 -29.64
C SER A 19 0.36 -11.55 -29.27
N GLY A 20 -0.10 -12.70 -28.76
CA GLY A 20 0.73 -13.89 -28.52
C GLY A 20 0.51 -14.60 -27.17
N ASN A 21 1.30 -15.66 -26.93
CA ASN A 21 1.18 -16.61 -25.80
C ASN A 21 1.43 -16.04 -24.39
N ASN A 22 1.75 -14.74 -24.24
CA ASN A 22 2.09 -14.10 -22.97
C ASN A 22 1.06 -13.07 -22.48
N ALA A 23 -0.18 -13.09 -22.99
CA ALA A 23 -1.23 -12.11 -22.66
C ALA A 23 -1.46 -11.96 -21.14
N SER A 24 -1.46 -13.08 -20.41
CA SER A 24 -1.62 -13.12 -18.95
C SER A 24 -0.54 -12.34 -18.18
N PHE A 25 0.73 -12.50 -18.59
CA PHE A 25 1.84 -11.76 -18.01
C PHE A 25 1.80 -10.27 -18.41
N ALA A 26 1.49 -10.00 -19.68
CA ALA A 26 1.38 -8.64 -20.20
C ALA A 26 0.25 -7.85 -19.49
N ASN A 27 -0.86 -8.51 -19.18
CA ASN A 27 -1.94 -7.95 -18.36
C ASN A 27 -1.44 -7.53 -16.98
N ALA A 28 -0.76 -8.43 -16.26
CA ALA A 28 -0.25 -8.13 -14.92
C ALA A 28 0.78 -6.99 -14.91
N VAL A 29 1.70 -6.98 -15.88
CA VAL A 29 2.74 -5.95 -16.03
C VAL A 29 2.16 -4.57 -16.34
N SER A 30 1.07 -4.50 -17.10
CA SER A 30 0.46 -3.23 -17.49
C SER A 30 0.06 -2.34 -16.31
N TYR A 31 -0.32 -2.93 -15.17
CA TYR A 31 -0.62 -2.20 -13.94
C TYR A 31 0.61 -1.51 -13.35
N GLY A 32 1.75 -2.22 -13.32
CA GLY A 32 3.01 -1.64 -12.86
C GLY A 32 3.48 -0.49 -13.73
N VAL A 33 3.29 -0.58 -15.06
CA VAL A 33 3.62 0.50 -16.00
C VAL A 33 2.79 1.75 -15.72
N VAL A 34 1.46 1.60 -15.56
CA VAL A 34 0.58 2.75 -15.30
C VAL A 34 0.90 3.39 -13.94
N GLU A 35 1.03 2.60 -12.89
CA GLU A 35 1.41 3.10 -11.56
C GLU A 35 2.76 3.81 -11.58
N TRP A 36 3.73 3.27 -12.32
CA TRP A 36 5.04 3.91 -12.48
C TRP A 36 4.92 5.26 -13.17
N MET A 37 4.21 5.35 -14.29
CA MET A 37 3.99 6.61 -15.00
C MET A 37 3.25 7.64 -14.15
N THR A 38 2.19 7.21 -13.44
CA THR A 38 1.44 8.08 -12.52
C THR A 38 2.34 8.61 -11.41
N TRP A 39 3.19 7.76 -10.82
CA TRP A 39 4.11 8.18 -9.78
C TRP A 39 5.23 9.08 -10.29
N GLN A 40 5.75 8.86 -11.50
CA GLN A 40 6.73 9.79 -12.11
C GLN A 40 6.14 11.19 -12.32
N GLY A 41 4.86 11.29 -12.71
CA GLY A 41 4.20 12.57 -12.93
C GLY A 41 3.81 13.32 -11.64
N LEU A 42 3.51 12.60 -10.55
CA LEU A 42 2.95 13.19 -9.32
C LEU A 42 3.85 13.06 -8.08
N GLY A 43 4.88 12.22 -8.12
CA GLY A 43 5.66 11.81 -6.96
C GLY A 43 6.35 12.97 -6.25
N ASP A 44 6.90 13.93 -6.98
CA ASP A 44 7.54 15.11 -6.39
C ASP A 44 6.53 16.06 -5.76
N VAL A 45 5.42 16.34 -6.45
CA VAL A 45 4.32 17.16 -5.91
C VAL A 45 3.76 16.55 -4.62
N ILE A 46 3.54 15.23 -4.62
CA ILE A 46 3.08 14.50 -3.44
C ILE A 46 4.12 14.57 -2.33
N ASN A 47 5.40 14.36 -2.66
CA ASN A 47 6.47 14.38 -1.66
C ASN A 47 6.68 15.76 -1.05
N ASP A 48 6.61 16.83 -1.85
CA ASP A 48 6.74 18.20 -1.35
C ASP A 48 5.60 18.54 -0.40
N TRP A 49 4.36 18.14 -0.72
CA TRP A 49 3.24 18.21 0.22
C TRP A 49 3.48 17.38 1.49
N ARG A 50 3.96 16.14 1.37
CA ARG A 50 4.26 15.27 2.53
C ARG A 50 5.25 15.90 3.49
N GLU A 51 6.25 16.62 2.99
CA GLU A 51 7.21 17.32 3.84
C GLU A 51 6.55 18.44 4.66
N THR A 52 5.56 19.14 4.11
CA THR A 52 4.83 20.20 4.83
C THR A 52 4.08 19.71 6.08
N ILE A 53 3.76 18.41 6.12
CA ILE A 53 3.07 17.73 7.23
C ILE A 53 3.98 16.76 7.99
N ASP A 54 5.31 16.97 7.92
CA ASP A 54 6.34 16.19 8.62
C ASP A 54 6.38 14.69 8.27
N LEU A 55 5.88 14.30 7.09
CA LEU A 55 6.00 12.92 6.60
C LEU A 55 7.31 12.71 5.84
N GLU A 56 7.83 11.48 5.88
CA GLU A 56 9.00 11.06 5.10
C GLU A 56 8.65 11.03 3.60
N ARG A 57 9.59 11.42 2.73
CA ARG A 57 9.41 11.25 1.27
C ARG A 57 9.26 9.77 0.93
N VAL A 58 8.38 9.46 0.01
CA VAL A 58 8.27 8.14 -0.61
C VAL A 58 9.31 8.05 -1.74
N PRO A 59 10.18 7.03 -1.76
CA PRO A 59 11.11 6.81 -2.85
C PRO A 59 10.42 6.60 -4.19
N LEU A 60 11.04 7.02 -5.29
CA LEU A 60 10.53 6.85 -6.66
C LEU A 60 10.25 5.38 -7.02
N THR A 61 11.03 4.45 -6.46
CA THR A 61 10.89 3.00 -6.70
C THR A 61 9.75 2.37 -5.89
N GLU A 62 9.39 2.94 -4.74
CA GLU A 62 8.36 2.38 -3.85
C GLU A 62 6.97 2.88 -4.16
N GLY A 63 6.85 4.15 -4.55
CA GLY A 63 5.57 4.81 -4.82
C GLY A 63 4.60 3.97 -5.65
N PRO A 64 5.00 3.46 -6.82
CA PRO A 64 4.13 2.68 -7.71
C PRO A 64 3.57 1.40 -7.07
N SER A 65 4.24 0.85 -6.06
CA SER A 65 3.88 -0.43 -5.44
C SER A 65 3.29 -0.27 -4.05
N LEU A 66 3.11 0.95 -3.53
CA LEU A 66 2.73 1.16 -2.14
C LEU A 66 1.40 0.49 -1.77
N VAL A 67 0.37 0.62 -2.60
CA VAL A 67 -0.96 0.04 -2.34
C VAL A 67 -0.87 -1.47 -2.19
N GLN A 68 -0.09 -2.13 -3.05
CA GLN A 68 0.16 -3.57 -3.03
C GLN A 68 1.06 -3.98 -1.84
N THR A 69 2.19 -3.31 -1.65
CA THR A 69 3.15 -3.57 -0.57
C THR A 69 2.51 -3.45 0.81
N LEU A 70 1.64 -2.45 0.99
CA LEU A 70 0.95 -2.20 2.26
C LEU A 70 -0.30 -3.07 2.44
N LYS A 71 -0.68 -3.83 1.40
CA LYS A 71 -1.91 -4.64 1.36
C LYS A 71 -3.11 -3.80 1.77
N VAL A 72 -3.26 -2.63 1.15
CA VAL A 72 -4.37 -1.71 1.45
C VAL A 72 -5.67 -2.43 1.08
N PRO A 73 -6.62 -2.60 2.03
CA PRO A 73 -7.92 -3.17 1.72
C PRO A 73 -8.63 -2.37 0.63
N PHE A 74 -9.15 -3.05 -0.38
CA PHE A 74 -9.76 -2.41 -1.55
C PHE A 74 -11.08 -3.09 -1.86
N THR A 75 -12.14 -2.32 -2.11
CA THR A 75 -13.44 -2.88 -2.50
C THR A 75 -13.89 -2.25 -3.81
N TYR A 76 -14.05 -3.08 -4.83
CA TYR A 76 -14.55 -2.69 -6.14
C TYR A 76 -16.08 -2.72 -6.16
N CYS A 77 -16.67 -1.57 -6.46
CA CYS A 77 -18.11 -1.35 -6.46
C CYS A 77 -18.72 -1.63 -7.85
N TRP A 78 -18.50 -2.84 -8.36
CA TRP A 78 -19.16 -3.34 -9.57
C TRP A 78 -19.78 -4.71 -9.34
N SER A 79 -20.72 -5.08 -10.22
CA SER A 79 -21.39 -6.38 -10.14
C SER A 79 -20.43 -7.54 -10.48
N PRO A 80 -20.29 -8.54 -9.58
CA PRO A 80 -19.57 -9.78 -9.90
C PRO A 80 -20.25 -10.59 -11.01
N ALA A 81 -21.53 -10.33 -11.34
CA ALA A 81 -22.21 -10.95 -12.47
C ALA A 81 -21.70 -10.45 -13.82
N LEU A 82 -21.20 -9.21 -13.88
CA LEU A 82 -20.55 -8.66 -15.07
C LEU A 82 -19.04 -8.91 -15.07
N VAL A 83 -18.36 -8.52 -13.98
CA VAL A 83 -16.91 -8.69 -13.83
C VAL A 83 -16.65 -9.45 -12.52
N PRO A 84 -16.44 -10.78 -12.59
CA PRO A 84 -16.17 -11.56 -11.39
C PRO A 84 -14.85 -11.14 -10.74
N LYS A 85 -14.68 -11.46 -9.45
CA LYS A 85 -13.40 -11.27 -8.76
C LYS A 85 -12.33 -12.17 -9.41
N PRO A 86 -11.23 -11.62 -9.93
CA PRO A 86 -10.12 -12.42 -10.43
C PRO A 86 -9.57 -13.38 -9.38
N LYS A 87 -9.16 -14.57 -9.83
CA LYS A 87 -8.69 -15.64 -8.92
C LYS A 87 -7.34 -15.30 -8.27
N ASP A 88 -6.55 -14.46 -8.91
CA ASP A 88 -5.24 -14.02 -8.42
C ASP A 88 -5.32 -12.83 -7.44
N TRP A 89 -6.53 -12.32 -7.16
CA TRP A 89 -6.71 -11.28 -6.17
C TRP A 89 -6.71 -11.80 -4.72
N PRO A 90 -5.93 -11.18 -3.83
CA PRO A 90 -5.87 -11.58 -2.42
C PRO A 90 -7.18 -11.30 -1.66
N SER A 91 -7.27 -11.84 -0.45
CA SER A 91 -8.47 -11.75 0.40
C SER A 91 -8.82 -10.34 0.91
N TYR A 92 -7.90 -9.39 0.83
CA TYR A 92 -8.15 -7.98 1.20
C TYR A 92 -8.71 -7.14 0.04
N ILE A 93 -8.90 -7.74 -1.13
CA ILE A 93 -9.50 -7.11 -2.31
C ILE A 93 -10.83 -7.78 -2.60
N ASP A 94 -11.91 -7.02 -2.57
CA ASP A 94 -13.27 -7.55 -2.73
C ASP A 94 -14.00 -6.91 -3.91
N VAL A 95 -14.97 -7.63 -4.48
CA VAL A 95 -15.94 -7.12 -5.46
C VAL A 95 -17.31 -7.25 -4.81
N CYS A 96 -17.99 -6.13 -4.55
CA CYS A 96 -19.16 -6.12 -3.67
C CYS A 96 -20.50 -6.00 -4.39
N GLY A 97 -20.53 -5.59 -5.66
CA GLY A 97 -21.75 -5.18 -6.36
C GLY A 97 -21.76 -3.68 -6.65
N PHE A 98 -22.59 -3.26 -7.61
CA PHE A 98 -22.81 -1.84 -7.90
C PHE A 98 -23.58 -1.16 -6.75
N PHE A 99 -23.34 0.14 -6.58
CA PHE A 99 -24.11 0.97 -5.64
C PHE A 99 -25.25 1.66 -6.38
N PHE A 100 -26.46 1.34 -5.98
CA PHE A 100 -27.67 1.95 -6.52
C PHE A 100 -28.33 2.80 -5.45
N ARG A 101 -28.83 3.96 -5.87
CA ARG A 101 -29.72 4.79 -5.05
C ARG A 101 -31.15 4.28 -5.22
N GLU A 102 -32.02 4.74 -4.34
CA GLU A 102 -33.46 4.57 -4.52
C GLU A 102 -33.93 5.26 -5.82
N LEU A 103 -34.92 4.65 -6.46
CA LEU A 103 -35.52 5.16 -7.68
C LEU A 103 -36.13 6.56 -7.41
N PRO A 104 -35.72 7.61 -8.15
CA PRO A 104 -36.30 8.92 -7.96
C PRO A 104 -37.77 8.93 -8.40
N ILE A 105 -38.63 9.63 -7.64
CA ILE A 105 -39.97 9.97 -8.10
C ILE A 105 -39.81 10.99 -9.23
N TYR A 106 -40.14 10.59 -10.45
CA TYR A 106 -40.00 11.43 -11.65
C TYR A 106 -41.30 11.45 -12.44
N THR A 107 -41.70 12.65 -12.86
CA THR A 107 -42.83 12.85 -13.78
C THR A 107 -42.26 13.28 -15.13
N PRO A 108 -42.44 12.49 -16.21
CA PRO A 108 -41.94 12.85 -17.53
C PRO A 108 -42.65 14.08 -18.08
N SER A 109 -41.99 14.79 -19.01
CA SER A 109 -42.66 15.81 -19.80
C SER A 109 -43.78 15.18 -20.64
N SER A 110 -44.81 15.98 -20.98
CA SER A 110 -45.91 15.52 -21.84
C SER A 110 -45.42 14.99 -23.19
N GLU A 111 -44.37 15.61 -23.76
CA GLU A 111 -43.74 15.19 -25.00
C GLU A 111 -43.07 13.80 -24.86
N LEU A 112 -42.29 13.58 -23.81
CA LEU A 112 -41.63 12.30 -23.56
C LEU A 112 -42.65 11.19 -23.30
N ASP A 113 -43.65 11.48 -22.48
CA ASP A 113 -44.71 10.51 -22.17
C ASP A 113 -45.55 10.15 -23.41
N ALA A 114 -45.91 11.14 -24.23
CA ALA A 114 -46.60 10.90 -25.50
C ALA A 114 -45.75 10.06 -26.46
N PHE A 115 -44.46 10.39 -26.63
CA PHE A 115 -43.55 9.65 -27.50
C PHE A 115 -43.40 8.18 -27.07
N LEU A 116 -43.26 7.93 -25.77
CA LEU A 116 -43.17 6.56 -25.24
C LEU A 116 -44.44 5.76 -25.53
N ARG A 117 -45.63 6.38 -25.42
CA ARG A 117 -46.93 5.73 -25.67
C ARG A 117 -47.26 5.50 -27.14
N ASP A 118 -46.68 6.27 -28.06
CA ASP A 118 -47.03 6.24 -29.50
C ASP A 118 -46.34 5.10 -30.30
N GLY A 119 -45.94 3.99 -29.67
CA GLY A 119 -45.32 2.87 -30.39
C GLY A 119 -44.40 1.94 -29.56
N PRO A 120 -43.48 1.19 -30.21
CA PRO A 120 -42.59 0.24 -29.54
C PRO A 120 -41.45 0.91 -28.75
N PRO A 121 -40.97 0.33 -27.63
CA PRO A 121 -39.95 0.96 -26.77
C PRO A 121 -38.71 1.45 -27.55
N PRO A 122 -38.36 2.75 -27.45
CA PRO A 122 -37.25 3.33 -28.21
C PRO A 122 -35.89 2.87 -27.69
N VAL A 123 -34.84 3.10 -28.48
CA VAL A 123 -33.44 2.97 -28.07
C VAL A 123 -32.99 4.28 -27.43
N TYR A 124 -32.36 4.24 -26.26
CA TYR A 124 -31.72 5.42 -25.69
C TYR A 124 -30.32 5.62 -26.28
N ILE A 125 -29.97 6.85 -26.63
CA ILE A 125 -28.62 7.25 -27.05
C ILE A 125 -28.16 8.46 -26.23
N GLY A 126 -27.05 8.33 -25.52
CA GLY A 126 -26.51 9.43 -24.72
C GLY A 126 -25.05 9.27 -24.34
N PHE A 127 -24.24 10.28 -24.66
CA PHE A 127 -22.79 10.28 -24.39
C PHE A 127 -22.42 11.07 -23.12
N GLY A 128 -23.40 11.51 -22.33
CA GLY A 128 -23.17 12.24 -21.08
C GLY A 128 -22.53 13.61 -21.29
N SER A 129 -21.74 14.07 -20.31
CA SER A 129 -21.10 15.39 -20.32
C SER A 129 -19.78 15.45 -21.10
N ILE A 130 -19.70 14.75 -22.23
CA ILE A 130 -18.49 14.74 -23.05
C ILE A 130 -18.50 15.93 -24.01
N VAL A 131 -17.36 16.64 -24.09
CA VAL A 131 -17.12 17.67 -25.09
C VAL A 131 -16.91 16.97 -26.44
N ILE A 132 -17.74 17.31 -27.41
CA ILE A 132 -17.72 16.72 -28.75
C ILE A 132 -17.23 17.78 -29.72
N ASP A 133 -16.19 17.46 -30.48
CA ASP A 133 -15.56 18.41 -31.40
C ASP A 133 -16.50 18.84 -32.54
N ASP A 134 -17.30 17.90 -33.06
CA ASP A 134 -18.24 18.14 -34.16
C ASP A 134 -19.64 17.56 -33.84
N PRO A 135 -20.47 18.28 -33.05
CA PRO A 135 -21.82 17.84 -32.70
C PRO A 135 -22.77 17.65 -33.89
N PRO A 136 -22.78 18.52 -34.94
CA PRO A 136 -23.61 18.31 -36.13
C PRO A 136 -23.31 16.99 -36.84
N ARG A 137 -22.03 16.67 -37.08
CA ARG A 137 -21.64 15.41 -37.72
C ARG A 137 -22.08 14.20 -36.90
N LEU A 138 -21.88 14.23 -35.59
CA LEU A 138 -22.33 13.14 -34.73
C LEU A 138 -23.84 12.99 -34.79
N THR A 139 -24.59 14.09 -34.74
CA THR A 139 -26.06 14.07 -34.85
C THR A 139 -26.49 13.41 -36.16
N SER A 140 -25.88 13.75 -37.30
CA SER A 140 -26.15 13.10 -38.60
C SER A 140 -25.94 11.58 -38.53
N ILE A 141 -24.81 11.14 -37.97
CA ILE A 141 -24.49 9.72 -37.79
C ILE A 141 -25.56 9.00 -36.95
N LEU A 142 -26.00 9.62 -35.84
CA LEU A 142 -27.04 9.03 -34.99
C LEU A 142 -28.38 8.91 -35.72
N GLU A 143 -28.81 9.98 -36.39
CA GLU A 143 -30.08 9.99 -37.12
C GLU A 143 -30.09 9.00 -38.30
N GLU A 144 -28.99 8.93 -39.05
CA GLU A 144 -28.81 7.98 -40.16
C GLU A 144 -28.83 6.53 -39.67
N ALA A 145 -28.12 6.22 -38.59
CA ALA A 145 -28.12 4.88 -38.00
C ALA A 145 -29.52 4.46 -37.53
N VAL A 146 -30.22 5.34 -36.80
CA VAL A 146 -31.57 5.08 -36.31
C VAL A 146 -32.54 4.84 -37.46
N ARG A 147 -32.44 5.65 -38.52
CA ARG A 147 -33.26 5.50 -39.75
C ARG A 147 -32.94 4.20 -40.49
N ALA A 148 -31.67 3.81 -40.58
CA ALA A 148 -31.23 2.59 -41.26
C ALA A 148 -31.74 1.32 -40.55
N VAL A 149 -31.80 1.33 -39.21
CA VAL A 149 -32.36 0.20 -38.44
C VAL A 149 -33.89 0.23 -38.41
N GLY A 150 -34.52 1.40 -38.60
CA GLY A 150 -35.97 1.57 -38.59
C GLY A 150 -36.57 1.50 -37.18
N VAL A 151 -35.86 2.03 -36.19
CA VAL A 151 -36.27 2.04 -34.77
C VAL A 151 -36.58 3.45 -34.30
N ARG A 152 -37.32 3.54 -33.19
CA ARG A 152 -37.49 4.82 -32.48
C ARG A 152 -36.32 5.05 -31.54
N ALA A 153 -35.89 6.30 -31.38
CA ALA A 153 -34.78 6.66 -30.50
C ALA A 153 -35.07 7.88 -29.62
N ILE A 154 -34.54 7.84 -28.40
CA ILE A 154 -34.46 8.98 -27.50
C ILE A 154 -32.99 9.40 -27.44
N ILE A 155 -32.69 10.62 -27.89
CA ILE A 155 -31.33 11.16 -27.90
C ILE A 155 -31.20 12.21 -26.81
N SER A 156 -30.33 11.95 -25.83
CA SER A 156 -30.02 12.90 -24.77
C SER A 156 -29.09 14.00 -25.29
N ARG A 157 -29.54 15.26 -25.26
CA ARG A 157 -28.77 16.41 -25.76
C ARG A 157 -27.43 16.60 -25.03
N GLY A 158 -27.43 16.35 -23.71
CA GLY A 158 -26.24 16.44 -22.85
C GLY A 158 -25.50 17.78 -22.93
N TRP A 159 -24.23 17.79 -22.49
CA TRP A 159 -23.34 18.95 -22.63
C TRP A 159 -22.88 19.17 -24.08
N SER A 160 -23.04 18.14 -24.90
CA SER A 160 -22.64 18.09 -26.30
C SER A 160 -23.57 18.88 -27.22
N LYS A 161 -24.69 19.40 -26.70
CA LYS A 161 -25.73 20.13 -27.46
C LYS A 161 -26.12 19.40 -28.74
N LEU A 162 -26.25 18.07 -28.67
CA LEU A 162 -26.76 17.27 -29.80
C LEU A 162 -28.11 17.85 -30.21
N GLY A 163 -28.28 18.10 -31.50
CA GLY A 163 -29.28 19.04 -31.97
C GLY A 163 -29.90 18.59 -33.27
N GLY A 164 -31.22 18.60 -33.29
CA GLY A 164 -32.07 18.40 -34.44
C GLY A 164 -33.50 18.79 -34.06
N SER A 165 -34.39 18.82 -35.04
CA SER A 165 -35.83 18.86 -34.80
C SER A 165 -36.32 17.46 -34.44
N SER A 166 -37.02 17.32 -33.31
CA SER A 166 -37.70 16.06 -32.98
C SER A 166 -38.61 15.64 -34.14
N SER A 167 -38.64 14.35 -34.43
CA SER A 167 -39.46 13.73 -35.46
C SER A 167 -40.33 12.63 -34.84
N LYS A 168 -41.13 11.94 -35.66
CA LYS A 168 -41.95 10.82 -35.19
C LYS A 168 -41.10 9.67 -34.60
N ASP A 169 -39.88 9.49 -35.11
CA ASP A 169 -39.01 8.38 -34.72
C ASP A 169 -37.88 8.80 -33.77
N ILE A 170 -37.58 10.10 -33.66
CA ILE A 170 -36.47 10.60 -32.84
C ILE A 170 -36.96 11.73 -31.92
N LEU A 171 -36.83 11.51 -30.62
CA LEU A 171 -37.08 12.52 -29.60
C LEU A 171 -35.78 12.99 -28.95
N TYR A 172 -35.54 14.30 -28.95
CA TYR A 172 -34.41 14.90 -28.23
C TYR A 172 -34.83 15.33 -26.83
N ILE A 173 -34.15 14.83 -25.80
CA ILE A 173 -34.45 15.18 -24.40
C ILE A 173 -33.29 15.90 -23.71
N GLY A 174 -33.63 16.68 -22.69
CA GLY A 174 -32.67 17.17 -21.70
C GLY A 174 -32.40 16.14 -20.60
N ASP A 175 -32.17 16.62 -19.39
CA ASP A 175 -31.90 15.75 -18.24
C ASP A 175 -33.11 14.91 -17.86
N CYS A 176 -32.92 13.59 -17.81
CA CYS A 176 -33.92 12.61 -17.37
C CYS A 176 -33.20 11.53 -16.55
N PRO A 177 -33.72 11.14 -15.37
CA PRO A 177 -33.10 10.10 -14.55
C PRO A 177 -33.02 8.78 -15.31
N HIS A 178 -31.80 8.26 -15.50
CA HIS A 178 -31.58 7.00 -16.22
C HIS A 178 -32.30 5.85 -15.54
N GLU A 179 -32.40 5.86 -14.20
CA GLU A 179 -33.08 4.82 -13.43
C GLU A 179 -34.57 4.71 -13.79
N TRP A 180 -35.21 5.82 -14.16
CA TRP A 180 -36.58 5.84 -14.65
C TRP A 180 -36.64 5.55 -16.15
N LEU A 181 -35.83 6.25 -16.94
CA LEU A 181 -35.87 6.18 -18.40
C LEU A 181 -35.54 4.78 -18.91
N PHE A 182 -34.54 4.13 -18.32
CA PHE A 182 -34.08 2.82 -18.80
C PHE A 182 -35.09 1.71 -18.55
N GLN A 183 -36.16 1.91 -17.78
CA GLN A 183 -37.27 0.95 -17.71
C GLN A 183 -38.12 0.96 -19.00
N ASN A 184 -38.12 2.08 -19.72
CA ASN A 184 -39.02 2.37 -20.83
C ASN A 184 -38.36 2.22 -22.22
N VAL A 185 -37.12 1.73 -22.28
CA VAL A 185 -36.33 1.60 -23.52
C VAL A 185 -36.01 0.13 -23.85
N SER A 186 -35.69 -0.14 -25.10
CA SER A 186 -35.33 -1.48 -25.60
C SER A 186 -33.84 -1.78 -25.50
N ALA A 187 -32.99 -0.78 -25.70
CA ALA A 187 -31.53 -0.87 -25.61
C ALA A 187 -30.93 0.49 -25.25
N VAL A 188 -29.65 0.49 -24.84
CA VAL A 188 -28.92 1.68 -24.41
C VAL A 188 -27.64 1.81 -25.23
N VAL A 189 -27.41 2.98 -25.85
CA VAL A 189 -26.15 3.34 -26.50
C VAL A 189 -25.53 4.49 -25.70
N HIS A 190 -24.30 4.29 -25.21
CA HIS A 190 -23.66 5.32 -24.41
C HIS A 190 -22.13 5.28 -24.47
N HIS A 191 -21.48 6.24 -23.83
CA HIS A 191 -20.02 6.41 -23.91
C HIS A 191 -19.21 5.34 -23.17
N GLY A 192 -19.72 4.81 -22.05
CA GLY A 192 -19.06 3.75 -21.28
C GLY A 192 -18.83 4.08 -19.82
N GLY A 193 -19.49 5.11 -19.29
CA GLY A 193 -19.38 5.43 -17.87
C GLY A 193 -19.96 4.31 -17.00
N ALA A 194 -19.21 3.94 -15.95
CA ALA A 194 -19.55 2.84 -15.05
C ALA A 194 -20.99 2.90 -14.50
N GLY A 195 -21.46 4.09 -14.12
CA GLY A 195 -22.81 4.29 -13.60
C GLY A 195 -23.91 4.05 -14.63
N THR A 196 -23.71 4.50 -15.88
CA THR A 196 -24.68 4.27 -16.96
C THR A 196 -24.70 2.80 -17.37
N THR A 197 -23.53 2.15 -17.46
CA THR A 197 -23.42 0.70 -17.68
C THR A 197 -24.16 -0.07 -16.59
N ALA A 198 -23.91 0.26 -15.32
CA ALA A 198 -24.58 -0.37 -14.19
C ALA A 198 -26.10 -0.20 -14.25
N CYS A 199 -26.58 0.99 -14.60
CA CYS A 199 -28.00 1.28 -14.72
C CYS A 199 -28.65 0.48 -15.87
N GLY A 200 -28.05 0.47 -17.06
CA GLY A 200 -28.57 -0.27 -18.21
C GLY A 200 -28.70 -1.77 -17.91
N LEU A 201 -27.63 -2.37 -17.37
CA LEU A 201 -27.62 -3.78 -16.99
C LEU A 201 -28.57 -4.09 -15.83
N ARG A 202 -28.73 -3.18 -14.85
CA ARG A 202 -29.72 -3.35 -13.77
C ARG A 202 -31.13 -3.55 -14.31
N PHE A 203 -31.51 -2.83 -15.35
CA PHE A 203 -32.83 -2.97 -16.00
C PHE A 203 -32.84 -3.96 -17.18
N GLY A 204 -31.80 -4.81 -17.28
CA GLY A 204 -31.70 -5.86 -18.30
C GLY A 204 -31.65 -5.33 -19.72
N LYS A 205 -31.07 -4.14 -19.93
CA LYS A 205 -31.00 -3.52 -21.26
C LYS A 205 -29.70 -3.86 -21.96
N PRO A 206 -29.75 -4.47 -23.16
CA PRO A 206 -28.58 -4.61 -24.00
C PRO A 206 -27.93 -3.26 -24.25
N THR A 207 -26.59 -3.22 -24.20
CA THR A 207 -25.85 -1.96 -24.13
C THR A 207 -24.73 -1.91 -25.16
N ALA A 208 -24.77 -0.93 -26.06
CA ALA A 208 -23.67 -0.63 -26.98
C ALA A 208 -22.81 0.54 -26.46
N ILE A 209 -21.49 0.40 -26.57
CA ILE A 209 -20.54 1.32 -25.97
C ILE A 209 -19.70 2.01 -27.05
N VAL A 210 -19.68 3.35 -27.02
CA VAL A 210 -18.84 4.19 -27.88
C VAL A 210 -17.83 4.93 -27.01
N PRO A 211 -16.66 4.33 -26.71
CA PRO A 211 -15.70 4.94 -25.79
C PRO A 211 -14.98 6.15 -26.37
N PHE A 212 -14.80 7.14 -25.51
CA PHE A 212 -14.00 8.35 -25.74
C PHE A 212 -12.66 8.27 -24.99
N PHE A 213 -12.65 7.92 -23.69
CA PHE A 213 -11.42 7.88 -22.88
C PHE A 213 -11.57 7.07 -21.59
N GLY A 214 -10.47 6.92 -20.85
CA GLY A 214 -10.47 6.37 -19.50
C GLY A 214 -10.85 4.89 -19.45
N ASP A 215 -11.81 4.56 -18.58
CA ASP A 215 -12.27 3.19 -18.37
C ASP A 215 -13.37 2.72 -19.32
N GLN A 216 -13.86 3.60 -20.17
CA GLN A 216 -14.96 3.33 -21.08
C GLN A 216 -14.71 2.13 -22.02
N PRO A 217 -13.51 1.96 -22.63
CA PRO A 217 -13.21 0.77 -23.44
C PRO A 217 -13.25 -0.52 -22.64
N PHE A 218 -12.85 -0.49 -21.36
CA PHE A 218 -12.89 -1.66 -20.49
C PHE A 218 -14.34 -2.12 -20.28
N TRP A 219 -15.25 -1.20 -19.92
CA TRP A 219 -16.67 -1.55 -19.77
C TRP A 219 -17.30 -2.06 -21.06
N GLY A 220 -16.95 -1.46 -22.20
CA GLY A 220 -17.35 -1.95 -23.51
C GLY A 220 -16.94 -3.41 -23.75
N LYS A 221 -15.68 -3.75 -23.49
CA LYS A 221 -15.20 -5.12 -23.62
C LYS A 221 -15.86 -6.09 -22.64
N MET A 222 -16.13 -5.68 -21.40
CA MET A 222 -16.81 -6.53 -20.42
C MET A 222 -18.26 -6.81 -20.81
N ILE A 223 -18.97 -5.82 -21.34
CA ILE A 223 -20.32 -5.99 -21.88
C ILE A 223 -20.28 -6.93 -23.09
N ALA A 224 -19.36 -6.71 -24.04
CA ALA A 224 -19.22 -7.55 -25.23
C ALA A 224 -18.91 -9.01 -24.88
N ALA A 225 -17.95 -9.23 -23.96
CA ALA A 225 -17.58 -10.56 -23.49
C ALA A 225 -18.73 -11.30 -22.79
N SER A 226 -19.68 -10.56 -22.20
CA SER A 226 -20.89 -11.13 -21.59
C SER A 226 -22.02 -11.42 -22.58
N GLY A 227 -21.90 -10.98 -23.84
CA GLY A 227 -22.95 -11.07 -24.86
C GLY A 227 -24.08 -10.05 -24.69
N ALA A 228 -24.06 -9.22 -23.64
CA ALA A 228 -25.09 -8.20 -23.40
C ALA A 228 -24.95 -6.96 -24.30
N GLY A 229 -24.00 -6.95 -25.23
CA GLY A 229 -23.79 -5.89 -26.21
C GLY A 229 -22.70 -6.24 -27.22
N PRO A 230 -22.54 -5.44 -28.29
CA PRO A 230 -21.52 -5.66 -29.29
C PRO A 230 -20.13 -5.19 -28.82
N GLU A 231 -19.09 -5.50 -29.60
CA GLU A 231 -17.75 -4.90 -29.40
C GLU A 231 -17.83 -3.37 -29.39
N PRO A 232 -17.08 -2.69 -28.49
CA PRO A 232 -17.14 -1.24 -28.39
C PRO A 232 -16.62 -0.56 -29.65
N ILE A 233 -17.30 0.49 -30.09
CA ILE A 233 -16.94 1.26 -31.29
C ILE A 233 -16.10 2.47 -30.87
N PRO A 234 -14.78 2.50 -31.09
CA PRO A 234 -13.98 3.68 -30.78
C PRO A 234 -14.58 4.92 -31.44
N GLN A 235 -14.70 6.03 -30.70
CA GLN A 235 -15.35 7.24 -31.21
C GLN A 235 -14.79 7.71 -32.56
N LYS A 236 -13.48 7.56 -32.78
CA LYS A 236 -12.81 7.96 -34.03
C LYS A 236 -13.21 7.13 -35.25
N SER A 237 -13.74 5.93 -35.04
CA SER A 237 -14.21 5.03 -36.09
C SER A 237 -15.74 4.95 -36.15
N LEU A 238 -16.46 5.77 -35.38
CA LEU A 238 -17.92 5.74 -35.37
C LEU A 238 -18.47 6.19 -36.74
N THR A 239 -19.35 5.37 -37.32
CA THR A 239 -20.08 5.67 -38.55
C THR A 239 -21.56 5.29 -38.38
N ALA A 240 -22.42 5.69 -39.31
CA ALA A 240 -23.84 5.34 -39.25
C ALA A 240 -24.03 3.82 -39.39
N GLU A 241 -23.21 3.18 -40.22
CA GLU A 241 -23.29 1.74 -40.52
C GLU A 241 -22.93 0.90 -39.29
N ASN A 242 -21.76 1.13 -38.68
CA ASN A 242 -21.36 0.33 -37.52
C ASN A 242 -22.21 0.61 -36.29
N LEU A 243 -22.75 1.83 -36.15
CA LEU A 243 -23.72 2.14 -35.11
C LEU A 243 -25.05 1.41 -35.34
N ALA A 244 -25.53 1.35 -36.59
CA ALA A 244 -26.72 0.60 -36.96
C ALA A 244 -26.55 -0.90 -36.66
N GLU A 245 -25.41 -1.49 -37.03
CA GLU A 245 -25.07 -2.88 -36.71
C GLU A 245 -25.06 -3.14 -35.20
N ALA A 246 -24.46 -2.23 -34.42
CA ALA A 246 -24.43 -2.32 -32.96
C ALA A 246 -25.84 -2.24 -32.34
N ILE A 247 -26.69 -1.35 -32.85
CA ILE A 247 -28.09 -1.26 -32.41
C ILE A 247 -28.85 -2.55 -32.76
N GLN A 248 -28.68 -3.07 -33.98
CA GLN A 248 -29.28 -4.34 -34.40
C GLN A 248 -28.85 -5.49 -33.51
N TYR A 249 -27.56 -5.60 -33.18
CA TYR A 249 -27.07 -6.60 -32.24
C TYR A 249 -27.78 -6.53 -30.89
N CYS A 250 -27.90 -5.33 -30.31
CA CYS A 250 -28.59 -5.11 -29.04
C CYS A 250 -30.07 -5.53 -29.08
N LEU A 251 -30.69 -5.55 -30.25
CA LEU A 251 -32.10 -5.93 -30.41
C LEU A 251 -32.30 -7.45 -30.61
N THR A 252 -31.23 -8.22 -30.76
CA THR A 252 -31.28 -9.68 -30.87
C THR A 252 -31.81 -10.35 -29.60
N PRO A 253 -32.47 -11.52 -29.71
CA PRO A 253 -32.89 -12.29 -28.54
C PRO A 253 -31.72 -12.67 -27.62
N GLN A 254 -30.55 -12.98 -28.19
CA GLN A 254 -29.35 -13.39 -27.47
C GLN A 254 -28.84 -12.27 -26.56
N ALA A 255 -28.71 -11.04 -27.10
CA ALA A 255 -28.27 -9.90 -26.31
C ALA A 255 -29.25 -9.56 -25.18
N LYS A 256 -30.56 -9.64 -25.47
CA LYS A 256 -31.63 -9.43 -24.48
C LYS A 256 -31.58 -10.45 -23.36
N GLU A 257 -31.40 -11.72 -23.68
CA GLU A 257 -31.33 -12.78 -22.66
C GLU A 257 -30.06 -12.62 -21.80
N ALA A 258 -28.90 -12.36 -22.43
CA ALA A 258 -27.66 -12.11 -21.70
C ALA A 258 -27.76 -10.91 -20.74
N ALA A 259 -28.33 -9.79 -21.19
CA ALA A 259 -28.55 -8.62 -20.34
C ALA A 259 -29.54 -8.92 -19.20
N LYS A 260 -30.58 -9.69 -19.48
CA LYS A 260 -31.57 -10.12 -18.48
C LYS A 260 -30.97 -11.06 -17.44
N ASP A 261 -30.10 -11.99 -17.84
CA ASP A 261 -29.39 -12.88 -16.93
C ASP A 261 -28.47 -12.13 -15.97
N ILE A 262 -27.78 -11.09 -16.46
CA ILE A 262 -26.98 -10.20 -15.61
C ILE A 262 -27.89 -9.45 -14.64
N SER A 263 -28.98 -8.86 -15.11
CA SER A 263 -29.99 -8.18 -14.27
C SER A 263 -30.54 -9.09 -13.17
N ASN A 264 -30.89 -10.33 -13.52
CA ASN A 264 -31.40 -11.36 -12.61
C ASN A 264 -30.39 -11.78 -11.54
N LYS A 265 -29.08 -11.68 -11.81
CA LYS A 265 -28.04 -11.89 -10.80
C LYS A 265 -27.87 -10.64 -9.93
N MET A 266 -27.87 -9.46 -10.55
CA MET A 266 -27.72 -8.17 -9.88
C MET A 266 -28.83 -7.87 -8.87
N GLN A 267 -30.06 -8.33 -9.08
CA GLN A 267 -31.16 -8.16 -8.11
C GLN A 267 -30.91 -8.83 -6.74
N TYR A 268 -30.04 -9.85 -6.70
CA TYR A 268 -29.66 -10.52 -5.44
C TYR A 268 -28.40 -9.91 -4.81
N GLU A 269 -27.78 -8.92 -5.46
CA GLU A 269 -26.60 -8.24 -4.93
C GLU A 269 -27.00 -7.12 -3.96
N ALA A 270 -26.35 -7.09 -2.80
CA ALA A 270 -26.49 -6.01 -1.82
C ALA A 270 -25.20 -5.18 -1.77
N GLY A 271 -24.88 -4.48 -2.86
CA GLY A 271 -23.59 -3.78 -3.06
C GLY A 271 -23.12 -2.96 -1.87
N VAL A 272 -24.00 -2.08 -1.36
CA VAL A 272 -23.70 -1.22 -0.21
C VAL A 272 -23.44 -2.04 1.05
N LYS A 273 -24.29 -3.04 1.35
CA LYS A 273 -24.15 -3.90 2.52
C LYS A 273 -22.84 -4.70 2.46
N ALA A 274 -22.55 -5.33 1.31
CA ALA A 274 -21.34 -6.10 1.09
C ALA A 274 -20.07 -5.22 1.19
N ALA A 275 -20.13 -3.97 0.74
CA ALA A 275 -19.04 -3.01 0.91
C ALA A 275 -18.80 -2.63 2.37
N VAL A 276 -19.87 -2.40 3.14
CA VAL A 276 -19.80 -2.13 4.58
C VAL A 276 -19.22 -3.34 5.33
N GLU A 277 -19.67 -4.55 5.00
CA GLU A 277 -19.12 -5.79 5.55
C GLU A 277 -17.62 -5.97 5.21
N SER A 278 -17.24 -5.69 3.97
CA SER A 278 -15.84 -5.68 3.53
C SER A 278 -14.99 -4.68 4.33
N PHE A 279 -15.49 -3.45 4.51
CA PHE A 279 -14.83 -2.43 5.31
C PHE A 279 -14.63 -2.90 6.75
N HIS A 280 -15.68 -3.37 7.43
CA HIS A 280 -15.60 -3.83 8.81
C HIS A 280 -14.70 -5.05 9.01
N ARG A 281 -14.71 -6.00 8.07
CA ARG A 281 -13.82 -7.19 8.11
C ARG A 281 -12.34 -6.81 8.09
N ASN A 282 -12.01 -5.68 7.47
CA ASN A 282 -10.63 -5.20 7.33
C ASN A 282 -10.17 -4.25 8.45
N LEU A 283 -11.04 -3.91 9.41
CA LEU A 283 -10.68 -3.07 10.57
C LEU A 283 -10.02 -3.91 11.68
N PRO A 284 -8.87 -3.48 12.24
CA PRO A 284 -8.25 -4.12 13.40
C PRO A 284 -9.00 -3.73 14.69
N MET A 285 -10.21 -4.27 14.87
CA MET A 285 -11.13 -3.88 15.95
C MET A 285 -10.54 -4.07 17.35
N ASP A 286 -9.69 -5.08 17.53
CA ASP A 286 -8.94 -5.37 18.75
C ASP A 286 -8.01 -4.21 19.17
N ARG A 287 -7.45 -3.50 18.19
CA ARG A 287 -6.53 -2.36 18.40
C ARG A 287 -7.24 -1.01 18.33
N MET A 288 -8.46 -0.95 17.81
CA MET A 288 -9.19 0.31 17.62
C MET A 288 -10.04 0.70 18.83
N ARG A 289 -10.43 -0.23 19.70
CA ARG A 289 -11.35 0.03 20.81
C ARG A 289 -10.62 0.49 22.07
N CYS A 290 -11.24 1.41 22.80
CA CYS A 290 -10.81 1.75 24.16
C CYS A 290 -11.16 0.61 25.11
N GLN A 291 -10.23 0.27 26.01
CA GLN A 291 -10.45 -0.81 26.98
C GLN A 291 -11.32 -0.38 28.17
N VAL A 292 -11.49 0.92 28.39
CA VAL A 292 -12.29 1.48 29.50
C VAL A 292 -13.69 1.87 29.05
N ILE A 293 -13.85 2.32 27.79
CA ILE A 293 -15.14 2.68 27.19
C ILE A 293 -15.23 2.02 25.80
N PRO A 294 -15.67 0.75 25.70
CA PRO A 294 -15.49 -0.10 24.50
C PRO A 294 -16.14 0.38 23.20
N ASP A 295 -17.17 1.22 23.28
CA ASP A 295 -17.85 1.87 22.15
C ASP A 295 -17.03 3.04 21.56
N GLN A 296 -15.99 3.50 22.26
CA GLN A 296 -15.17 4.63 21.83
C GLN A 296 -13.83 4.20 21.21
N PRO A 297 -13.34 4.91 20.18
CA PRO A 297 -12.06 4.58 19.55
C PRO A 297 -10.88 4.98 20.45
N ALA A 298 -9.93 4.05 20.63
CA ALA A 298 -8.67 4.31 21.30
C ALA A 298 -7.83 5.34 20.52
N SER A 299 -7.44 6.40 21.22
CA SER A 299 -6.57 7.47 20.68
C SER A 299 -5.28 7.62 21.46
N TRP A 300 -5.19 6.99 22.63
CA TRP A 300 -4.07 7.08 23.55
C TRP A 300 -3.63 5.70 24.05
N ILE A 301 -2.36 5.60 24.38
CA ILE A 301 -1.74 4.48 25.07
C ILE A 301 -1.20 5.00 26.40
N TYR A 302 -1.65 4.42 27.50
CA TYR A 302 -1.07 4.64 28.82
C TYR A 302 0.04 3.60 29.08
N LYS A 303 1.22 4.08 29.46
CA LYS A 303 2.44 3.25 29.57
C LYS A 303 2.92 2.95 30.98
N LYS A 304 2.32 3.57 32.01
CA LYS A 304 2.76 3.41 33.41
C LYS A 304 2.00 2.25 34.07
N SER A 305 1.97 1.12 33.38
CA SER A 305 1.31 -0.15 33.77
C SER A 305 2.13 -1.30 33.18
N ALA A 306 1.98 -2.52 33.73
CA ALA A 306 2.70 -3.69 33.25
C ALA A 306 2.42 -3.98 31.76
N LYS A 307 1.15 -3.81 31.35
CA LYS A 307 0.71 -3.87 29.96
C LYS A 307 0.20 -2.49 29.51
N PRO A 308 0.43 -2.08 28.24
CA PRO A 308 -0.12 -0.82 27.73
C PRO A 308 -1.65 -0.82 27.77
N ILE A 309 -2.26 0.27 28.25
CA ILE A 309 -3.72 0.43 28.29
C ILE A 309 -4.16 1.39 27.19
N PHE A 310 -5.12 0.98 26.36
CA PHE A 310 -5.64 1.75 25.23
C PHE A 310 -6.87 2.56 25.66
N LEU A 311 -6.76 3.88 25.58
CA LEU A 311 -7.75 4.83 26.07
C LEU A 311 -8.32 5.67 24.92
N SER A 312 -9.64 5.92 24.95
CA SER A 312 -10.28 6.91 24.09
C SER A 312 -9.92 8.34 24.55
N LYS A 313 -10.23 9.33 23.72
CA LYS A 313 -10.03 10.75 24.09
C LYS A 313 -10.84 11.12 25.34
N LEU A 314 -12.06 10.60 25.43
CA LEU A 314 -12.97 10.83 26.56
C LEU A 314 -12.51 10.11 27.82
N ALA A 315 -12.17 8.82 27.74
CA ALA A 315 -11.64 8.07 28.88
C ALA A 315 -10.37 8.72 29.44
N ALA A 316 -9.43 9.09 28.57
CA ALA A 316 -8.22 9.79 28.96
C ALA A 316 -8.54 11.13 29.64
N GLN A 317 -9.50 11.90 29.13
CA GLN A 317 -9.88 13.18 29.73
C GLN A 317 -10.51 13.00 31.12
N ILE A 318 -11.44 12.06 31.29
CA ILE A 318 -12.05 11.76 32.59
C ILE A 318 -10.97 11.39 33.62
N LEU A 319 -10.02 10.53 33.24
CA LEU A 319 -8.91 10.13 34.12
C LEU A 319 -7.96 11.28 34.46
N LEU A 320 -7.75 12.23 33.53
CA LEU A 320 -6.97 13.44 33.78
C LEU A 320 -7.70 14.38 34.75
N ASP A 321 -9.01 14.59 34.56
CA ASP A 321 -9.84 15.47 35.40
C ASP A 321 -9.92 14.97 36.85
N HIS A 322 -9.87 13.65 37.06
CA HIS A 322 -9.87 13.02 38.40
C HIS A 322 -8.46 12.71 38.92
N LEU A 323 -7.42 13.26 38.30
CA LEU A 323 -6.01 13.11 38.69
C LEU A 323 -5.55 11.64 38.81
N ARG A 324 -6.18 10.73 38.06
CA ARG A 324 -5.82 9.31 38.01
C ARG A 324 -4.62 9.03 37.10
N ILE A 325 -4.43 9.89 36.09
CA ILE A 325 -3.27 9.84 35.19
C ILE A 325 -2.70 11.25 34.98
N GLU A 326 -1.48 11.33 34.46
CA GLU A 326 -0.85 12.57 34.03
C GLU A 326 -0.66 12.55 32.51
N SER A 327 -0.78 13.71 31.86
CA SER A 327 -0.68 13.83 30.40
C SER A 327 0.65 13.33 29.83
N LYS A 328 1.76 13.48 30.58
CA LYS A 328 3.09 12.96 30.20
C LYS A 328 3.15 11.43 30.08
N ASN A 329 2.22 10.72 30.70
CA ASN A 329 2.15 9.25 30.67
C ASN A 329 1.33 8.72 29.49
N LEU A 330 0.73 9.61 28.69
CA LEU A 330 -0.04 9.28 27.50
C LEU A 330 0.84 9.39 26.25
N GLN A 331 0.81 8.35 25.42
CA GLN A 331 1.32 8.38 24.06
C GLN A 331 0.16 8.34 23.07
N SER A 332 0.26 9.08 21.97
CA SER A 332 -0.64 8.93 20.82
C SER A 332 -0.69 7.46 20.36
N HIS A 333 -1.90 6.91 20.26
CA HIS A 333 -2.11 5.59 19.68
C HIS A 333 -2.10 5.66 18.15
N GLU A 334 -1.24 4.86 17.53
CA GLU A 334 -1.13 4.69 16.09
C GLU A 334 -1.58 3.25 15.74
N ILE A 335 -2.78 3.13 15.17
CA ILE A 335 -3.44 1.82 14.95
C ILE A 335 -2.62 0.93 14.00
N ARG A 336 -2.18 1.47 12.86
CA ARG A 336 -1.36 0.73 11.89
C ARG A 336 -0.35 1.68 11.26
N PRO A 337 0.79 1.94 11.93
CA PRO A 337 1.82 2.80 11.36
C PRO A 337 2.35 2.17 10.07
N ILE A 338 2.28 2.93 8.98
CA ILE A 338 2.81 2.53 7.68
C ILE A 338 4.29 2.89 7.66
N ILE A 339 5.13 1.88 7.46
CA ILE A 339 6.58 2.07 7.31
C ILE A 339 6.92 1.71 5.89
N ILE A 340 7.34 2.71 5.13
CA ILE A 340 7.81 2.52 3.77
C ILE A 340 9.26 2.06 3.90
N THR A 341 9.48 0.79 3.58
CA THR A 341 10.81 0.19 3.43
C THR A 341 11.21 0.31 1.97
N ASN A 342 12.39 0.85 1.68
CA ASN A 342 12.90 0.90 0.31
C ASN A 342 13.35 -0.51 -0.12
N ARG A 343 12.52 -1.19 -0.93
CA ARG A 343 12.77 -2.49 -1.53
C ARG A 343 13.47 -2.28 -2.88
N ARG A 344 14.79 -2.43 -2.90
CA ARG A 344 15.57 -2.31 -4.14
C ARG A 344 15.56 -3.63 -4.90
N TYR A 345 14.69 -3.72 -5.92
CA TYR A 345 14.61 -4.85 -6.85
C TYR A 345 15.24 -4.48 -8.20
N ASP A 346 16.56 -4.36 -8.34
CA ASP A 346 17.17 -4.51 -9.68
C ASP A 346 18.71 -4.72 -9.64
N PRO A 347 19.26 -5.80 -10.22
CA PRO A 347 20.70 -5.97 -10.43
C PRO A 347 21.33 -4.89 -11.34
N ILE A 348 20.53 -4.17 -12.15
CA ILE A 348 21.04 -3.10 -13.02
C ILE A 348 21.27 -1.79 -12.24
N THR A 349 20.54 -1.54 -11.16
CA THR A 349 20.81 -0.40 -10.26
C THR A 349 21.72 -0.74 -9.07
N SER A 350 21.98 -2.02 -8.80
CA SER A 350 22.93 -2.48 -7.77
C SER A 350 24.26 -2.96 -8.36
N THR A 351 25.08 -2.06 -8.90
CA THR A 351 26.56 -2.14 -8.96
C THR A 351 27.22 -3.53 -8.86
N THR A 352 26.94 -4.46 -9.78
CA THR A 352 27.47 -5.84 -9.65
C THR A 352 28.96 -5.95 -10.02
N SER A 353 29.53 -5.07 -10.85
CA SER A 353 30.95 -5.19 -11.25
C SER A 353 31.94 -4.40 -10.39
N ALA A 354 31.49 -3.38 -9.64
CA ALA A 354 32.37 -2.52 -8.82
C ALA A 354 32.44 -2.90 -7.33
N THR A 355 31.61 -3.85 -6.88
CA THR A 355 31.42 -4.17 -5.44
C THR A 355 32.40 -5.19 -4.88
N ILE A 356 33.03 -6.04 -5.70
CA ILE A 356 34.00 -7.03 -5.19
C ILE A 356 35.20 -6.33 -4.53
N GLY A 357 35.73 -5.25 -5.15
CA GLY A 357 36.84 -4.47 -4.60
C GLY A 357 36.44 -3.62 -3.38
N TYR A 358 35.28 -2.96 -3.43
CA TYR A 358 34.77 -2.18 -2.30
C TYR A 358 34.38 -3.04 -1.09
N GLY A 359 33.90 -4.26 -1.32
CA GLY A 359 33.53 -5.21 -0.27
C GLY A 359 34.75 -5.64 0.55
N THR A 360 35.89 -5.91 -0.09
CA THR A 360 37.15 -6.22 0.62
C THR A 360 37.73 -5.01 1.34
N ASP A 361 37.66 -3.82 0.74
CA ASP A 361 38.18 -2.60 1.35
C ASP A 361 37.34 -2.13 2.54
N MET A 362 36.02 -2.31 2.46
CA MET A 362 35.11 -1.98 3.55
C MET A 362 35.15 -3.04 4.66
N LEU A 363 35.27 -4.34 4.34
CA LEU A 363 35.54 -5.41 5.32
C LEU A 363 36.83 -5.11 6.11
N ARG A 364 37.88 -4.68 5.40
CA ARG A 364 39.16 -4.27 6.01
C ARG A 364 39.00 -3.03 6.88
N ALA A 365 38.22 -2.03 6.45
CA ALA A 365 37.91 -0.84 7.25
C ALA A 365 37.07 -1.15 8.50
N THR A 366 36.08 -2.07 8.43
CA THR A 366 35.34 -2.54 9.60
C THR A 366 36.19 -3.40 10.52
N SER A 367 37.04 -4.29 9.99
CA SER A 367 38.05 -5.03 10.75
C SER A 367 38.91 -4.06 11.54
N ASP A 368 39.46 -3.04 10.90
CA ASP A 368 40.29 -2.02 11.52
C ASP A 368 39.57 -1.23 12.62
N MET A 369 38.26 -0.97 12.46
CA MET A 369 37.46 -0.25 13.46
C MET A 369 37.22 -1.04 14.76
N PHE A 370 37.34 -2.37 14.74
CA PHE A 370 37.22 -3.22 15.94
C PHE A 370 38.58 -3.75 16.43
N VAL A 371 39.48 -4.06 15.49
CA VAL A 371 40.80 -4.62 15.76
C VAL A 371 41.77 -3.54 16.25
N LYS A 372 41.78 -2.34 15.67
CA LYS A 372 42.70 -1.27 16.11
C LYS A 372 42.41 -0.81 17.54
N PRO A 373 41.15 -0.52 17.94
CA PRO A 373 40.87 -0.18 19.34
C PRO A 373 41.21 -1.32 20.30
N TYR A 374 40.98 -2.57 19.92
CA TYR A 374 41.34 -3.73 20.74
C TYR A 374 42.85 -3.94 20.85
N GLN A 375 43.60 -3.75 19.76
CA GLN A 375 45.06 -3.80 19.74
C GLN A 375 45.68 -2.62 20.49
N GLU A 376 45.03 -1.46 20.49
CA GLU A 376 45.48 -0.25 21.18
C GLU A 376 45.12 -0.24 22.67
N LEU A 377 44.02 -0.92 23.06
CA LEU A 377 43.74 -1.31 24.45
C LEU A 377 44.71 -2.39 24.94
N LYS A 378 45.08 -3.35 24.09
CA LYS A 378 46.05 -4.40 24.41
C LYS A 378 47.48 -3.86 24.49
N SER A 379 47.86 -2.90 23.63
CA SER A 379 49.16 -2.22 23.68
C SER A 379 49.27 -1.27 24.88
N ARG A 380 48.15 -0.64 25.30
CA ARG A 380 48.05 0.09 26.57
C ARG A 380 48.11 -0.81 27.81
N SER A 381 47.77 -2.09 27.71
CA SER A 381 47.99 -3.05 28.81
C SER A 381 49.46 -3.50 28.95
N ASN A 382 50.31 -3.21 27.94
CA ASN A 382 51.74 -3.52 27.94
C ASN A 382 52.65 -2.30 28.16
N THR A 383 52.08 -1.14 28.54
CA THR A 383 52.88 0.03 28.96
C THR A 383 52.33 0.62 30.26
N THR A 384 52.74 -0.01 31.37
CA THR A 384 52.93 0.61 32.69
C THR A 384 54.42 0.45 32.99
N THR A 385 55.24 1.40 33.42
CA THR A 385 55.20 2.84 33.76
C THR A 385 56.70 3.23 33.85
N PRO A 386 57.14 4.48 33.65
CA PRO A 386 58.52 4.85 33.95
C PRO A 386 58.81 4.60 35.43
N ALA A 387 59.87 3.86 35.74
CA ALA A 387 60.34 3.71 37.11
C ALA A 387 60.81 5.09 37.61
N ALA A 388 60.15 5.56 38.67
CA ALA A 388 60.67 6.62 39.52
C ALA A 388 61.88 6.08 40.29
N THR A 389 63.05 6.66 40.08
CA THR A 389 64.22 6.51 40.95
C THR A 389 64.02 7.43 42.15
N ASN A 390 63.75 6.86 43.32
CA ASN A 390 64.05 7.49 44.59
C ASN A 390 65.45 7.08 45.06
N THR A 391 66.05 8.02 45.76
CA THR A 391 67.40 8.17 46.31
C THR A 391 68.02 6.99 47.07
N GLU A 392 69.35 6.87 46.86
CA GLU A 392 70.44 6.35 47.70
C GLU A 392 70.60 4.81 47.93
N ASP A 393 71.84 4.37 47.68
CA ASP A 393 72.51 3.07 47.94
C ASP A 393 72.59 2.76 49.47
N PRO A 394 72.99 1.55 49.96
CA PRO A 394 73.36 0.31 49.26
C PRO A 394 72.84 -1.03 49.90
N LEU A 395 73.07 -2.10 49.13
CA LEU A 395 73.36 -3.51 49.51
C LEU A 395 72.32 -4.45 50.19
N SER A 396 72.06 -5.55 49.45
CA SER A 396 72.18 -6.96 49.85
C SER A 396 70.93 -7.86 50.00
N LYS A 397 70.93 -8.90 49.14
CA LYS A 397 70.69 -10.34 49.39
C LYS A 397 69.29 -10.91 49.74
N VAL A 398 68.85 -11.79 48.82
CA VAL A 398 68.55 -13.24 49.02
C VAL A 398 67.15 -13.70 49.51
N ASP A 399 66.58 -14.59 48.68
CA ASP A 399 65.75 -15.80 48.92
C ASP A 399 64.21 -15.82 49.10
N SER A 400 63.64 -16.73 48.28
CA SER A 400 62.77 -17.88 48.60
C SER A 400 61.25 -17.79 48.92
N GLN A 401 60.55 -18.72 48.25
CA GLN A 401 59.33 -19.50 48.60
C GLN A 401 57.94 -18.83 48.54
N THR A 402 57.07 -19.24 47.61
CA THR A 402 56.06 -20.34 47.67
C THR A 402 54.88 -20.07 48.62
N THR A 403 53.65 -19.93 48.09
CA THR A 403 52.47 -20.76 48.44
C THR A 403 51.17 -20.32 47.74
N THR A 404 50.36 -21.34 47.47
CA THR A 404 49.02 -21.46 46.86
C THR A 404 47.88 -20.78 47.62
N ALA A 405 46.86 -20.26 46.91
CA ALA A 405 45.43 -20.46 47.23
C ALA A 405 44.49 -20.02 46.09
N SER A 406 43.45 -20.83 45.87
CA SER A 406 42.35 -20.66 44.91
C SER A 406 41.23 -19.78 45.47
N ALA A 407 40.60 -18.91 44.65
CA ALA A 407 39.15 -18.85 44.44
C ALA A 407 38.62 -17.51 43.85
N LYS A 408 37.68 -17.66 42.91
CA LYS A 408 36.51 -16.80 42.57
C LYS A 408 36.75 -15.48 41.80
N ASN A 409 36.46 -15.55 40.51
CA ASN A 409 36.19 -14.40 39.64
C ASN A 409 34.93 -13.63 40.09
N LYS A 410 35.12 -12.34 40.41
CA LYS A 410 34.07 -11.33 40.47
C LYS A 410 34.39 -10.31 39.37
N VAL A 411 33.48 -10.13 38.41
CA VAL A 411 33.63 -9.13 37.35
C VAL A 411 33.21 -7.78 37.90
N ASP A 412 34.12 -6.81 37.79
CA ASP A 412 34.03 -5.45 38.30
C ASP A 412 33.28 -4.53 37.31
N TRP A 413 32.35 -3.71 37.82
CA TRP A 413 31.36 -2.95 37.05
C TRP A 413 31.78 -1.49 36.75
N ASP A 414 32.94 -1.05 37.26
CA ASP A 414 33.33 0.37 37.19
C ASP A 414 33.93 0.81 35.84
N ALA A 415 34.27 -0.12 34.94
CA ALA A 415 34.75 0.20 33.59
C ALA A 415 33.64 0.75 32.64
N THR A 416 32.37 0.67 33.04
CA THR A 416 31.23 1.07 32.19
C THR A 416 30.98 2.58 32.19
N GLY A 417 31.38 3.30 33.25
CA GLY A 417 31.11 4.74 33.40
C GLY A 417 31.95 5.64 32.48
N ALA A 418 33.22 5.31 32.27
CA ALA A 418 34.12 6.10 31.45
C ALA A 418 33.80 6.01 29.93
N ALA A 419 33.20 4.90 29.50
CA ALA A 419 32.78 4.69 28.11
C ALA A 419 31.57 5.57 27.70
N ILE A 420 30.73 5.98 28.66
CA ILE A 420 29.53 6.79 28.41
C ILE A 420 29.89 8.26 28.12
N GLY A 421 30.90 8.81 28.80
CA GLY A 421 31.31 10.21 28.64
C GLY A 421 32.01 10.51 27.30
N ALA A 422 32.84 9.59 26.82
CA ALA A 422 33.53 9.73 25.53
C ALA A 422 32.57 9.56 24.32
N GLY A 423 31.50 8.78 24.50
CA GLY A 423 30.48 8.54 23.47
C GLY A 423 29.71 9.81 23.08
N ALA A 424 29.41 10.70 24.03
CA ALA A 424 28.64 11.93 23.77
C ALA A 424 29.41 12.96 22.92
N ALA A 425 30.72 13.10 23.13
CA ALA A 425 31.57 14.01 22.36
C ALA A 425 31.84 13.49 20.92
N GLY A 426 32.00 12.17 20.76
CA GLY A 426 32.08 11.53 19.44
C GLY A 426 30.75 11.61 18.67
N PHE A 427 29.62 11.48 19.37
CA PHE A 427 28.27 11.59 18.81
C PHE A 427 27.99 12.98 18.23
N GLY A 428 28.42 14.06 18.90
CA GLY A 428 28.28 15.43 18.39
C GLY A 428 29.10 15.72 17.12
N LYS A 429 30.30 15.12 16.99
CA LYS A 429 31.16 15.26 15.79
C LYS A 429 30.64 14.43 14.60
N PHE A 430 30.13 13.23 14.87
CA PHE A 430 29.50 12.36 13.87
C PHE A 430 28.23 13.01 13.28
N MET A 431 27.39 13.60 14.13
CA MET A 431 26.17 14.33 13.75
C MET A 431 26.42 15.50 12.80
N LYS A 432 27.61 16.10 12.81
CA LYS A 432 27.98 17.21 11.91
C LYS A 432 28.36 16.78 10.49
N HIS A 433 28.57 15.47 10.26
CA HIS A 433 29.08 14.90 9.00
C HIS A 433 28.10 13.98 8.26
N VAL A 434 26.85 13.83 8.74
CA VAL A 434 25.86 12.98 8.07
C VAL A 434 25.21 13.73 6.91
N TYR A 435 25.82 13.66 5.73
CA TYR A 435 25.12 13.92 4.46
C TYR A 435 24.40 12.63 4.02
N LYS A 436 23.08 12.74 3.79
CA LYS A 436 22.16 11.61 3.52
C LYS A 436 22.62 10.69 2.37
N GLY A 437 23.15 11.27 1.29
CA GLY A 437 23.36 10.56 0.02
C GLY A 437 24.55 9.61 -0.08
N VAL A 438 25.71 9.90 0.54
CA VAL A 438 26.95 9.14 0.29
C VAL A 438 27.25 8.10 1.38
N ILE A 439 26.93 8.40 2.63
CA ILE A 439 27.34 7.57 3.79
C ILE A 439 26.24 6.56 4.21
N VAL A 440 24.97 6.88 3.98
CA VAL A 440 23.84 6.03 4.41
C VAL A 440 23.16 5.39 3.22
N ASP A 441 22.80 6.19 2.20
CA ASP A 441 21.97 5.69 1.10
C ASP A 441 22.71 4.69 0.19
N ILE A 442 24.02 4.86 -0.06
CA ILE A 442 24.82 3.94 -0.90
C ILE A 442 25.11 2.61 -0.18
N PRO A 443 25.64 2.57 1.07
CA PRO A 443 25.86 1.31 1.76
C PRO A 443 24.56 0.55 2.06
N LEU A 444 23.47 1.26 2.39
CA LEU A 444 22.15 0.65 2.54
C LEU A 444 21.63 0.10 1.21
N ALA A 445 21.85 0.81 0.10
CA ALA A 445 21.51 0.32 -1.23
C ALA A 445 22.21 -0.99 -1.56
N ALA A 446 23.53 -1.04 -1.34
CA ALA A 446 24.34 -2.21 -1.59
C ALA A 446 23.91 -3.37 -0.70
N THR A 447 23.69 -3.12 0.60
CA THR A 447 23.19 -4.10 1.56
C THR A 447 21.88 -4.74 1.11
N GLU A 448 20.88 -3.91 0.77
CA GLU A 448 19.54 -4.35 0.38
C GLU A 448 19.52 -5.01 -1.00
N GLY A 449 20.28 -4.47 -1.96
CA GLY A 449 20.43 -5.06 -3.29
C GLY A 449 21.02 -6.47 -3.22
N LEU A 450 22.13 -6.63 -2.49
CA LEU A 450 22.77 -7.93 -2.26
C LEU A 450 21.85 -8.90 -1.49
N ARG A 451 21.07 -8.40 -0.52
CA ARG A 451 20.08 -9.19 0.23
C ARG A 451 18.97 -9.72 -0.68
N ALA A 452 18.56 -8.95 -1.68
CA ALA A 452 17.43 -9.27 -2.55
C ALA A 452 17.77 -10.22 -3.72
N VAL A 453 19.06 -10.38 -4.08
CA VAL A 453 19.50 -11.25 -5.20
C VAL A 453 18.94 -12.68 -5.11
N PRO A 454 18.84 -13.34 -3.94
CA PRO A 454 18.28 -14.68 -3.83
C PRO A 454 16.83 -14.86 -4.30
N ARG A 455 16.04 -13.77 -4.30
CA ARG A 455 14.67 -13.80 -4.81
C ARG A 455 14.60 -14.10 -6.31
N LEU A 456 15.64 -13.75 -7.08
CA LEU A 456 15.70 -13.96 -8.53
C LEU A 456 15.76 -15.43 -8.94
N TYR A 457 16.11 -16.33 -8.02
CA TYR A 457 16.17 -17.77 -8.26
C TYR A 457 15.30 -18.59 -7.28
N GLY A 458 14.28 -17.94 -6.72
CA GLY A 458 13.18 -18.57 -6.01
C GLY A 458 13.38 -18.78 -4.50
N GLU A 459 14.32 -18.09 -3.86
CA GLU A 459 14.44 -18.12 -2.39
C GLU A 459 13.58 -17.05 -1.71
N GLU A 460 13.01 -17.40 -0.56
CA GLU A 460 12.36 -16.45 0.33
C GLU A 460 13.41 -15.72 1.17
N VAL A 461 13.28 -14.39 1.28
CA VAL A 461 14.22 -13.53 2.02
C VAL A 461 13.44 -12.64 2.98
N GLU A 462 13.78 -12.68 4.26
CA GLU A 462 13.12 -11.92 5.35
C GLU A 462 13.42 -10.42 5.25
N ASP A 463 12.39 -9.58 5.26
CA ASP A 463 12.49 -8.11 5.21
C ASP A 463 12.58 -7.47 6.61
N TYR A 464 13.45 -6.45 6.74
CA TYR A 464 13.66 -5.74 8.00
C TYR A 464 13.03 -4.35 8.00
N ALA A 465 12.10 -4.10 8.93
CA ALA A 465 11.48 -2.79 9.10
C ALA A 465 12.24 -1.94 10.14
N VAL A 466 13.03 -0.97 9.67
CA VAL A 466 13.78 -0.04 10.53
C VAL A 466 12.96 1.23 10.80
N ARG A 467 12.71 1.51 12.08
CA ARG A 467 11.90 2.64 12.58
C ARG A 467 12.73 3.71 13.29
N ASP A 468 13.75 3.25 14.02
CA ASP A 468 14.62 4.02 14.89
C ASP A 468 15.98 3.31 15.01
N TRP A 469 16.91 3.89 15.76
CA TRP A 469 18.24 3.31 15.91
C TRP A 469 18.22 1.91 16.57
N LYS A 470 17.27 1.65 17.48
CA LYS A 470 17.14 0.35 18.17
C LYS A 470 16.71 -0.75 17.21
N SER A 471 15.67 -0.47 16.42
CA SER A 471 15.20 -1.38 15.37
C SER A 471 16.22 -1.54 14.25
N GLY A 472 17.01 -0.49 13.93
CA GLY A 472 18.14 -0.57 13.01
C GLY A 472 19.25 -1.50 13.50
N ALA A 473 19.60 -1.44 14.79
CA ALA A 473 20.56 -2.36 15.42
C ALA A 473 20.07 -3.81 15.44
N ILE A 474 18.79 -4.04 15.76
CA ILE A 474 18.18 -5.37 15.75
C ILE A 474 18.16 -5.93 14.32
N ALA A 475 17.76 -5.13 13.33
CA ALA A 475 17.78 -5.51 11.91
C ALA A 475 19.19 -5.87 11.43
N GLY A 476 20.19 -5.05 11.76
CA GLY A 476 21.59 -5.32 11.45
C GLY A 476 22.09 -6.64 12.05
N GLY A 477 21.80 -6.89 13.33
CA GLY A 477 22.19 -8.13 14.01
C GLY A 477 21.51 -9.37 13.42
N LYS A 478 20.21 -9.29 13.11
CA LYS A 478 19.47 -10.39 12.45
C LYS A 478 20.00 -10.67 11.05
N ASN A 479 20.14 -9.64 10.22
CA ASN A 479 20.68 -9.77 8.87
C ASN A 479 22.09 -10.37 8.87
N PHE A 480 22.92 -9.96 9.84
CA PHE A 480 24.27 -10.50 9.98
C PHE A 480 24.27 -11.99 10.37
N THR A 481 23.58 -12.34 11.45
CA THR A 481 23.55 -13.72 11.96
C THR A 481 22.95 -14.69 10.95
N GLN A 482 21.84 -14.30 10.31
CA GLN A 482 21.18 -15.10 9.29
C GLN A 482 22.01 -15.17 8.00
N GLY A 483 22.43 -14.02 7.45
CA GLY A 483 23.17 -13.97 6.19
C GLY A 483 24.55 -14.65 6.26
N MET A 484 25.22 -14.63 7.41
CA MET A 484 26.45 -15.39 7.64
C MET A 484 26.17 -16.89 7.75
N ARG A 485 25.12 -17.29 8.48
CA ARG A 485 24.75 -18.71 8.61
C ARG A 485 24.36 -19.30 7.25
N GLU A 486 23.35 -18.72 6.61
CA GLU A 486 22.83 -19.16 5.31
C GLU A 486 23.90 -19.07 4.24
N GLY A 487 24.66 -17.97 4.20
CA GLY A 487 25.77 -17.80 3.26
C GLY A 487 26.72 -19.00 3.24
N PHE A 488 27.16 -19.50 4.40
CA PHE A 488 28.06 -20.66 4.44
C PHE A 488 27.37 -22.02 4.38
N THR A 489 26.11 -22.14 4.82
CA THR A 489 25.41 -23.43 4.83
C THR A 489 24.72 -23.75 3.51
N ASP A 490 24.33 -22.76 2.71
CA ASP A 490 23.50 -22.94 1.52
C ASP A 490 24.19 -23.75 0.41
N ILE A 491 25.51 -23.68 0.33
CA ILE A 491 26.30 -24.54 -0.56
C ILE A 491 26.18 -26.03 -0.23
N PHE A 492 25.85 -26.40 1.00
CA PHE A 492 25.64 -27.78 1.38
C PHE A 492 24.15 -28.13 1.39
N THR A 493 23.31 -27.25 1.94
CA THR A 493 21.87 -27.51 2.09
C THR A 493 21.15 -27.46 0.74
N GLN A 494 21.42 -26.50 -0.14
CA GLN A 494 20.81 -26.42 -1.48
C GLN A 494 21.32 -27.54 -2.40
N THR A 495 22.60 -27.89 -2.31
CA THR A 495 23.17 -29.02 -3.08
C THR A 495 22.58 -30.35 -2.67
N HIS A 496 22.44 -30.60 -1.36
CA HIS A 496 21.79 -31.81 -0.85
C HIS A 496 20.30 -31.85 -1.19
N LYS A 497 19.59 -30.72 -1.05
CA LYS A 497 18.16 -30.61 -1.39
C LYS A 497 17.92 -30.83 -2.88
N GLY A 498 18.68 -30.16 -3.74
CA GLY A 498 18.61 -30.34 -5.18
C GLY A 498 18.99 -31.76 -5.62
N ALA A 499 19.99 -32.38 -4.98
CA ALA A 499 20.34 -33.78 -5.25
C ALA A 499 19.18 -34.75 -4.94
N LYS A 500 18.42 -34.47 -3.88
CA LYS A 500 17.27 -35.28 -3.47
C LYS A 500 16.06 -35.08 -4.38
N GLU A 501 15.89 -33.89 -4.97
CA GLU A 501 14.73 -33.52 -5.78
C GLU A 501 14.91 -33.83 -7.28
N GLU A 502 16.09 -33.59 -7.87
CA GLU A 502 16.34 -33.79 -9.32
C GLU A 502 17.63 -34.58 -9.62
N GLY A 503 18.18 -35.32 -8.64
CA GLY A 503 19.40 -36.11 -8.82
C GLY A 503 20.62 -35.25 -9.17
N ALA A 504 21.46 -35.71 -10.10
CA ALA A 504 22.71 -35.02 -10.45
C ALA A 504 22.49 -33.60 -11.02
N VAL A 505 21.39 -33.37 -11.76
CA VAL A 505 21.06 -32.04 -12.32
C VAL A 505 20.65 -31.08 -11.20
N GLY A 506 19.86 -31.54 -10.24
CA GLY A 506 19.48 -30.75 -9.07
C GLY A 506 20.65 -30.48 -8.13
N MET A 507 21.59 -31.42 -7.99
CA MET A 507 22.84 -31.21 -7.25
C MET A 507 23.65 -30.05 -7.83
N ALA A 508 23.82 -30.01 -9.15
CA ALA A 508 24.52 -28.93 -9.85
C ALA A 508 23.81 -27.58 -9.70
N LYS A 509 22.47 -27.56 -9.85
CA LYS A 509 21.66 -26.35 -9.61
C LYS A 509 21.77 -25.87 -8.15
N GLY A 510 21.73 -26.79 -7.19
CA GLY A 510 21.85 -26.49 -5.77
C GLY A 510 23.22 -25.92 -5.40
N PHE A 511 24.30 -26.47 -5.98
CA PHE A 511 25.66 -25.95 -5.80
C PHE A 511 25.83 -24.55 -6.39
N LEU A 512 25.25 -24.31 -7.57
CA LEU A 512 25.24 -22.98 -8.17
C LEU A 512 24.47 -21.96 -7.31
N LYS A 513 23.30 -22.34 -6.77
CA LYS A 513 22.54 -21.48 -5.85
C LYS A 513 23.30 -21.18 -4.55
N GLY A 514 23.98 -22.17 -4.00
CA GLY A 514 24.76 -22.01 -2.77
C GLY A 514 26.01 -21.14 -2.93
N THR A 515 26.73 -21.27 -4.05
CA THR A 515 27.88 -20.39 -4.36
C THR A 515 27.44 -18.94 -4.61
N LEU A 516 26.27 -18.75 -5.24
CA LEU A 516 25.66 -17.43 -5.44
C LEU A 516 25.15 -16.83 -4.11
N SER A 517 24.72 -17.67 -3.17
CA SER A 517 24.33 -17.25 -1.81
C SER A 517 25.54 -16.74 -1.01
N ILE A 518 26.71 -17.36 -1.12
CA ILE A 518 27.95 -16.84 -0.51
C ILE A 518 28.29 -15.45 -1.04
N SER A 519 28.26 -15.26 -2.36
CA SER A 519 28.66 -14.00 -2.99
C SER A 519 27.70 -12.83 -2.74
N THR A 520 26.49 -13.11 -2.24
CA THR A 520 25.43 -12.11 -2.05
C THR A 520 25.04 -11.94 -0.58
N LYS A 521 24.74 -13.03 0.14
CA LYS A 521 24.29 -13.00 1.54
C LYS A 521 25.40 -12.57 2.51
N VAL A 522 26.66 -12.99 2.30
CA VAL A 522 27.78 -12.65 3.19
C VAL A 522 28.15 -11.16 3.10
N PRO A 523 28.33 -10.57 1.90
CA PRO A 523 28.51 -9.12 1.79
C PRO A 523 27.31 -8.33 2.31
N SER A 524 26.07 -8.76 2.05
CA SER A 524 24.88 -8.12 2.63
C SER A 524 24.89 -8.14 4.16
N ALA A 525 25.22 -9.28 4.77
CA ALA A 525 25.36 -9.44 6.22
C ALA A 525 26.36 -8.43 6.80
N ALA A 526 27.56 -8.34 6.21
CA ALA A 526 28.62 -7.46 6.66
C ALA A 526 28.27 -5.97 6.51
N LEU A 527 27.74 -5.56 5.35
CA LEU A 527 27.32 -4.18 5.11
C LEU A 527 26.14 -3.78 6.01
N GLY A 528 25.21 -4.71 6.26
CA GLY A 528 24.00 -4.49 7.06
C GLY A 528 24.26 -4.16 8.53
N LEU A 529 25.37 -4.63 9.11
CA LEU A 529 25.76 -4.26 10.48
C LEU A 529 26.00 -2.75 10.65
N VAL A 530 26.38 -2.06 9.57
CA VAL A 530 26.63 -0.61 9.59
C VAL A 530 25.46 0.13 8.97
N ALA A 531 24.91 -0.37 7.86
CA ALA A 531 23.87 0.30 7.10
C ALA A 531 22.54 0.40 7.85
N TYR A 532 22.06 -0.67 8.49
CA TYR A 532 20.76 -0.65 9.19
C TYR A 532 20.76 0.25 10.44
N PRO A 533 21.79 0.22 11.32
CA PRO A 533 21.88 1.16 12.43
C PRO A 533 22.01 2.61 11.96
N ALA A 534 22.85 2.89 10.94
CA ALA A 534 23.01 4.24 10.39
C ALA A 534 21.69 4.77 9.82
N HIS A 535 20.94 3.93 9.07
CA HIS A 535 19.61 4.26 8.59
C HIS A 535 18.62 4.54 9.75
N GLY A 536 18.64 3.72 10.80
CA GLY A 536 17.83 3.92 12.01
C GLY A 536 18.16 5.22 12.75
N ILE A 537 19.44 5.62 12.76
CA ILE A 537 19.88 6.91 13.32
C ILE A 537 19.36 8.07 12.48
N THR A 538 19.44 8.00 11.14
CA THR A 538 18.87 9.02 10.25
C THR A 538 17.36 9.16 10.45
N LYS A 539 16.62 8.05 10.57
CA LYS A 539 15.18 8.09 10.88
C LYS A 539 14.89 8.66 12.27
N SER A 540 15.68 8.30 13.28
CA SER A 540 15.55 8.84 14.64
C SER A 540 15.77 10.35 14.66
N LEU A 541 16.78 10.84 13.93
CA LEU A 541 17.09 12.25 13.80
C LEU A 541 16.00 13.00 13.03
N HIS A 542 15.49 12.42 11.95
CA HIS A 542 14.39 12.98 11.17
C HIS A 542 13.12 13.13 12.03
N MET A 543 12.79 12.15 12.86
CA MET A 543 11.65 12.23 13.79
C MET A 543 11.80 13.33 14.85
N VAL A 544 13.03 13.66 15.27
CA VAL A 544 13.29 14.74 16.24
C VAL A 544 13.16 16.10 15.55
N ILE A 545 13.73 16.26 14.35
CA ILE A 545 13.73 17.51 13.57
C ILE A 545 12.32 17.84 13.03
N ARG A 546 11.57 16.83 12.55
CA ARG A 546 10.22 16.97 11.99
C ARG A 546 9.14 16.52 12.98
N SER A 547 9.03 17.21 14.12
CA SER A 547 8.10 16.85 15.21
C SER A 547 6.92 17.82 15.39
N LYS A 548 6.82 18.88 14.58
CA LYS A 548 5.85 19.97 14.76
C LYS A 548 4.41 19.48 14.58
N THR A 549 4.12 18.83 13.45
CA THR A 549 2.82 18.26 13.11
C THR A 549 2.40 17.21 14.12
N ARG A 550 3.31 16.33 14.52
CA ARG A 550 3.03 15.31 15.55
C ARG A 550 2.64 15.95 16.89
N LYS A 551 3.33 17.00 17.32
CA LYS A 551 2.97 17.77 18.52
C LYS A 551 1.61 18.44 18.37
N GLN A 552 1.31 19.03 17.21
CA GLN A 552 0.00 19.63 16.92
C GLN A 552 -1.14 18.60 16.97
N ILE A 553 -0.93 17.39 16.43
CA ILE A 553 -1.91 16.28 16.50
C ILE A 553 -2.19 15.90 17.95
N VAL A 554 -1.14 15.73 18.78
CA VAL A 554 -1.29 15.42 20.21
C VAL A 554 -2.10 16.51 20.92
N GLN A 555 -1.77 17.79 20.68
CA GLN A 555 -2.51 18.91 21.26
C GLN A 555 -3.97 18.97 20.79
N ALA A 556 -4.23 18.74 19.51
CA ALA A 556 -5.59 18.70 18.95
C ALA A 556 -6.42 17.57 19.57
N ARG A 557 -5.86 16.36 19.70
CA ARG A 557 -6.52 15.22 20.35
C ARG A 557 -6.85 15.51 21.82
N LEU A 558 -5.97 16.20 22.55
CA LEU A 558 -6.24 16.61 23.94
C LEU A 558 -7.38 17.63 24.01
N ARG A 559 -7.37 18.67 23.17
CA ARG A 559 -8.45 19.67 23.10
C ARG A 559 -9.79 19.05 22.72
N GLU A 560 -9.78 18.11 21.79
CA GLU A 560 -10.99 17.38 21.40
C GLU A 560 -11.51 16.51 22.56
N GLY A 561 -10.62 15.84 23.31
CA GLY A 561 -11.00 15.12 24.53
C GLY A 561 -11.70 16.03 25.56
N GLN A 562 -11.14 17.22 25.79
CA GLN A 562 -11.74 18.25 26.66
C GLN A 562 -13.11 18.71 26.14
N TYR A 563 -13.23 18.92 24.83
CA TYR A 563 -14.50 19.33 24.21
C TYR A 563 -15.57 18.26 24.36
N VAL A 564 -15.25 16.99 24.06
CA VAL A 564 -16.17 15.86 24.18
C VAL A 564 -16.61 15.67 25.63
N ALA A 565 -15.68 15.69 26.59
CA ALA A 565 -16.00 15.55 28.01
C ALA A 565 -16.94 16.65 28.55
N ARG A 566 -16.90 17.87 27.97
CA ARG A 566 -17.82 18.97 28.32
C ARG A 566 -19.21 18.84 27.68
N LYS A 567 -19.30 18.18 26.53
CA LYS A 567 -20.52 18.07 25.72
C LYS A 567 -21.34 16.82 26.03
N VAL A 568 -20.68 15.73 26.46
CA VAL A 568 -21.36 14.50 26.85
C VAL A 568 -22.12 14.74 28.17
N PRO A 569 -23.45 14.57 28.21
CA PRO A 569 -24.23 14.71 29.44
C PRO A 569 -23.75 13.71 30.51
N LYS A 570 -23.65 14.17 31.76
CA LYS A 570 -23.24 13.34 32.90
C LYS A 570 -24.08 12.07 33.19
N PRO A 571 -25.34 11.90 32.73
CA PRO A 571 -26.00 10.59 32.85
C PRO A 571 -25.61 9.56 31.78
N GLU A 572 -24.90 9.92 30.71
CA GLU A 572 -24.54 8.95 29.65
C GLU A 572 -23.29 8.11 29.96
N ILE A 573 -22.37 8.59 30.82
CA ILE A 573 -21.12 7.88 31.14
C ILE A 573 -20.83 7.97 32.64
N ASP A 574 -20.78 6.81 33.29
CA ASP A 574 -20.39 6.69 34.70
C ASP A 574 -18.87 6.86 34.87
N HIS A 575 -18.47 8.03 35.37
CA HIS A 575 -17.07 8.34 35.65
C HIS A 575 -16.46 7.40 36.72
N ALA A 576 -17.25 6.93 37.69
CA ALA A 576 -16.77 6.00 38.71
C ALA A 576 -16.43 4.64 38.07
N LEU A 577 -17.28 4.15 37.19
CA LEU A 577 -17.03 2.92 36.42
C LEU A 577 -15.79 3.04 35.53
N VAL A 578 -15.58 4.19 34.87
CA VAL A 578 -14.37 4.48 34.08
C VAL A 578 -13.11 4.36 34.94
N MET A 579 -13.11 4.98 36.13
CA MET A 579 -11.98 4.91 37.05
C MET A 579 -11.75 3.49 37.59
N GLN A 580 -12.81 2.79 38.01
CA GLN A 580 -12.72 1.43 38.53
C GLN A 580 -12.17 0.45 37.48
N THR A 581 -12.67 0.55 36.24
CA THR A 581 -12.21 -0.28 35.12
C THR A 581 -10.74 -0.01 34.81
N PHE A 582 -10.33 1.27 34.79
CA PHE A 582 -8.93 1.64 34.60
C PHE A 582 -8.01 1.09 35.70
N ASP A 583 -8.41 1.25 36.98
CA ASP A 583 -7.62 0.76 38.11
C ASP A 583 -7.50 -0.77 38.09
N ALA A 584 -8.57 -1.49 37.71
CA ALA A 584 -8.52 -2.94 37.49
C ALA A 584 -7.53 -3.34 36.38
N LEU A 585 -7.59 -2.66 35.23
CA LEU A 585 -6.64 -2.91 34.12
C LEU A 585 -5.18 -2.59 34.50
N ARG A 586 -4.96 -1.58 35.34
CA ARG A 586 -3.62 -1.21 35.81
C ARG A 586 -3.04 -2.25 36.78
N ASN A 587 -3.89 -2.87 37.61
CA ASN A 587 -3.49 -3.75 38.71
C ASN A 587 -3.57 -5.26 38.37
N ALA A 588 -4.04 -5.63 37.18
CA ALA A 588 -4.31 -7.02 36.77
C ALA A 588 -3.09 -7.98 36.73
N ASP A 589 -1.86 -7.52 37.03
CA ASP A 589 -0.65 -8.34 37.12
C ASP A 589 0.06 -8.22 38.51
N THR A 590 -0.58 -7.61 39.52
CA THR A 590 -0.07 -7.59 40.92
C THR A 590 -0.66 -8.69 41.81
N SER A 591 -1.45 -9.60 41.24
CA SER A 591 -2.18 -10.66 41.92
C SER A 591 -1.82 -12.04 41.39
#